data_AF-A0A9E0UT61-F1
#
_entry.id   AF-A0A9E0UT61-F1
#
_cell.length_a   1.000
_cell.length_b   1.000
_cell.length_c   1.000
_cell.angle_alpha   90.00
_cell.angle_beta   90.00
_cell.angle_gamma   90.00
#
_symmetry.space_group_name_H-M   'P 1'
#
loop_
_entity.id
_entity.type
_entity.pdbx_description
1 polymer ?
#
loop_
_entity_poly.entity_id
_entity_poly.type
_entity_poly.pdbx_seq_one_letter_code
_entity_poly.pdbx_strand_id
1 'polypeptide(L)'
;MKIKIMNINWFKKVGIIFIPTSIVGVILYLLTLVFCATVFTAIDRHSHSNSDTLYGIFPFFVSAFTILYWIAANTSGKKSAQE
;
A
#
# COMPACT_ATOMS: atom_id res chain seq x y z
N MET A 1 8.67 -32.69 -17.07
CA MET A 1 9.40 -31.51 -16.55
C MET A 1 8.40 -30.59 -15.86
N LYS A 2 8.34 -30.57 -14.51
CA LYS A 2 7.47 -29.64 -13.77
C LYS A 2 8.14 -28.27 -13.79
N ILE A 3 7.55 -27.30 -14.48
CA ILE A 3 7.97 -25.90 -14.40
C ILE A 3 7.63 -25.44 -12.98
N LYS A 4 8.67 -25.23 -12.16
CA LYS A 4 8.54 -24.63 -10.84
C LYS A 4 8.31 -23.13 -11.06
N ILE A 5 7.05 -22.71 -11.12
CA ILE A 5 6.71 -21.29 -11.05
C ILE A 5 7.23 -20.81 -9.69
N MET A 6 8.29 -19.99 -9.68
CA MET A 6 8.70 -19.30 -8.47
C MET A 6 7.53 -18.42 -8.04
N ASN A 7 6.90 -18.75 -6.92
CA ASN A 7 5.99 -17.83 -6.24
C ASN A 7 6.82 -16.62 -5.79
N ILE A 8 6.87 -15.59 -6.63
CA ILE A 8 7.53 -14.33 -6.28
C ILE A 8 6.64 -13.67 -5.24
N ASN A 9 7.09 -13.69 -3.99
CA ASN A 9 6.42 -12.96 -2.92
C ASN A 9 6.63 -11.47 -3.17
N TRP A 10 5.55 -10.73 -3.44
CA TRP A 10 5.66 -9.30 -3.71
C TRP A 10 5.89 -8.51 -2.44
N PHE A 11 5.37 -9.02 -1.32
CA PHE A 11 5.53 -8.46 0.00
C PHE A 11 5.95 -9.52 1.01
N LYS A 12 6.60 -9.05 2.07
CA LYS A 12 6.90 -9.83 3.28
C LYS A 12 6.14 -9.22 4.44
N LYS A 13 5.28 -10.01 5.09
CA LYS A 13 4.60 -9.60 6.31
C LYS A 13 5.58 -9.53 7.49
N VAL A 14 5.65 -8.38 8.15
CA VAL A 14 6.44 -8.13 9.37
C VAL A 14 5.50 -7.54 10.41
N GLY A 15 4.98 -8.39 11.30
CA GLY A 15 3.93 -7.99 12.23
C GLY A 15 2.65 -7.58 11.49
N ILE A 16 2.24 -6.32 11.64
CA ILE A 16 1.08 -5.72 10.98
C ILE A 16 1.41 -5.00 9.66
N ILE A 17 2.70 -4.84 9.34
CA ILE A 17 3.16 -4.10 8.16
C ILE A 17 3.63 -5.07 7.08
N PHE A 18 3.49 -4.68 5.81
CA PHE A 18 4.01 -5.41 4.67
C PHE A 18 5.18 -4.67 4.04
N ILE A 19 6.35 -5.31 3.95
CA ILE A 19 7.54 -4.73 3.31
C ILE A 19 7.59 -5.21 1.86
N PRO A 20 7.71 -4.33 0.85
CA PRO A 20 7.84 -4.75 -0.53
C PRO A 20 9.17 -5.48 -0.73
N THR A 21 9.11 -6.69 -1.29
CA THR A 21 10.28 -7.52 -1.63
C THR A 21 10.44 -7.71 -3.14
N SER A 22 9.51 -7.19 -3.93
CA SER A 22 9.56 -7.20 -5.40
C SER A 22 9.48 -5.79 -5.99
N ILE A 23 9.92 -5.66 -7.24
CA ILE A 23 9.78 -4.41 -8.02
C ILE A 23 8.31 -3.99 -8.11
N VAL A 24 7.40 -4.95 -8.30
CA VAL A 24 5.95 -4.68 -8.34
C VAL A 24 5.47 -4.10 -7.01
N GLY A 25 5.93 -4.65 -5.87
CA GLY A 25 5.59 -4.12 -4.56
C GLY A 25 6.09 -2.69 -4.34
N VAL A 26 7.31 -2.38 -4.79
CA VAL A 26 7.86 -1.02 -4.74
C VAL A 26 7.04 -0.06 -5.61
N ILE A 27 6.69 -0.45 -6.83
CA ILE A 27 5.85 0.36 -7.73
C ILE A 27 4.50 0.66 -7.08
N LEU A 28 3.86 -0.32 -6.45
CA LEU A 28 2.58 -0.10 -5.75
C LEU A 28 2.71 0.93 -4.63
N TYR A 29 3.77 0.85 -3.81
CA TYR A 29 4.04 1.86 -2.78
C TYR A 29 4.24 3.25 -3.39
N LEU A 30 5.04 3.37 -4.45
CA LEU A 30 5.27 4.64 -5.14
C LEU A 30 3.98 5.22 -5.71
N LEU A 31 3.14 4.40 -6.34
CA LEU A 31 1.84 4.84 -6.86
C LEU A 31 0.93 5.35 -5.73
N THR A 32 0.87 4.64 -4.60
CA THR A 32 0.12 5.09 -3.42
C THR A 32 0.64 6.43 -2.89
N LEU A 33 1.96 6.61 -2.81
CA LEU A 33 2.56 7.88 -2.35
C LEU A 33 2.31 9.03 -3.32
N VAL A 34 2.42 8.81 -4.63
CA VAL A 34 2.11 9.81 -5.66
C VAL A 34 0.63 10.21 -5.61
N PHE A 35 -0.26 9.24 -5.44
CA PHE A 35 -1.69 9.50 -5.23
C PHE A 35 -1.92 10.36 -3.98
N CYS A 36 -1.34 9.99 -2.84
CA CYS A 36 -1.43 10.76 -1.59
C CYS A 36 -0.93 12.19 -1.75
N ALA A 37 0.23 12.40 -2.40
CA ALA A 37 0.78 13.72 -2.66
C ALA A 37 -0.13 14.57 -3.56
N THR A 38 -0.76 13.94 -4.57
CA THR A 38 -1.69 14.60 -5.50
C THR A 38 -2.95 15.05 -4.77
N VAL A 39 -3.56 14.16 -3.97
CA VAL A 39 -4.73 14.48 -3.16
C VAL A 39 -4.43 15.54 -2.12
N PHE A 40 -3.31 15.42 -1.41
CA PHE A 40 -2.89 16.41 -0.42
C PHE A 40 -2.76 17.79 -1.06
N THR A 41 -2.04 17.89 -2.20
CA THR A 41 -1.86 19.17 -2.92
C THR A 41 -3.19 19.74 -3.40
N ALA A 42 -4.12 18.90 -3.87
CA ALA A 42 -5.42 19.35 -4.35
C ALA A 42 -6.31 19.90 -3.22
N ILE A 43 -6.31 19.24 -2.07
CA ILE A 43 -7.14 19.61 -0.90
C ILE A 43 -6.55 20.81 -0.17
N ASP A 44 -5.24 20.82 0.05
CA ASP A 44 -4.54 21.90 0.76
C ASP A 44 -4.72 23.26 0.07
N ARG A 45 -4.74 23.29 -1.27
CA ARG A 45 -5.01 24.50 -2.07
C ARG A 45 -6.35 25.18 -1.78
N HIS A 46 -7.32 24.44 -1.26
CA HIS A 46 -8.67 24.93 -0.97
C HIS A 46 -8.98 24.95 0.53
N SER A 47 -8.01 24.59 1.37
CA SER A 47 -8.17 24.47 2.82
C SER A 47 -7.80 25.79 3.51
N HIS A 48 -8.57 26.16 4.53
CA HIS A 48 -8.35 27.38 5.32
C HIS A 48 -7.67 27.10 6.67
N SER A 49 -7.55 25.83 7.05
CA SER A 49 -6.89 25.38 8.27
C SER A 49 -6.25 23.99 8.07
N ASN A 50 -5.29 23.65 8.93
CA ASN A 50 -4.69 22.31 8.92
C ASN A 50 -5.73 21.22 9.21
N SER A 51 -6.76 21.52 10.02
CA SER A 51 -7.85 20.60 10.30
C SER A 51 -8.67 20.32 9.04
N ASP A 52 -8.96 21.34 8.22
CA ASP A 52 -9.68 21.16 6.95
C ASP A 52 -8.90 20.25 5.99
N THR A 53 -7.57 20.46 5.89
CA THR A 53 -6.70 19.58 5.09
C THR A 53 -6.74 18.14 5.61
N LEU A 54 -6.59 17.94 6.93
CA LEU A 54 -6.60 16.60 7.55
C LEU A 54 -7.92 15.87 7.35
N TYR A 55 -9.05 16.54 7.57
CA TYR A 55 -10.37 15.95 7.33
C TYR A 55 -10.62 15.68 5.85
N GLY A 56 -10.14 16.57 4.97
CA GLY A 56 -10.27 16.39 3.53
C GLY A 56 -9.49 15.18 3.00
N ILE A 57 -8.23 15.00 3.42
CA ILE A 57 -7.39 13.90 2.89
C ILE A 57 -7.76 12.53 3.46
N PHE A 58 -8.35 12.48 4.67
CA PHE A 58 -8.64 11.25 5.41
C PHE A 58 -9.31 10.15 4.57
N PRO A 59 -10.46 10.37 3.91
CA PRO A 59 -11.15 9.31 3.17
C PRO A 59 -10.30 8.75 2.02
N PHE A 60 -9.49 9.58 1.37
CA PHE A 60 -8.65 9.16 0.24
C PHE A 60 -7.43 8.37 0.72
N PHE A 61 -6.76 8.86 1.77
CA PHE A 61 -5.57 8.20 2.32
C PHE A 61 -5.94 6.83 2.89
N VAL A 62 -6.99 6.76 3.70
CA VAL A 62 -7.46 5.50 4.28
C VAL A 62 -7.83 4.50 3.18
N SER A 63 -8.56 4.94 2.14
CA SER A 63 -8.93 4.07 1.02
C SER A 63 -7.70 3.55 0.27
N ALA A 64 -6.75 4.42 -0.05
CA ALA A 64 -5.54 4.05 -0.79
C ALA A 64 -4.67 3.06 -0.01
N PHE A 65 -4.43 3.31 1.28
CA PHE A 65 -3.69 2.38 2.13
C PHE A 65 -4.44 1.07 2.38
N THR A 66 -5.78 1.08 2.44
CA THR A 66 -6.58 -0.14 2.57
C THR A 66 -6.43 -1.03 1.34
N ILE A 67 -6.48 -0.45 0.13
CA ILE A 67 -6.26 -1.18 -1.11
C ILE A 67 -4.83 -1.75 -1.15
N LEU A 68 -3.82 -0.94 -0.83
CA LEU A 68 -2.42 -1.39 -0.78
C LEU A 68 -2.23 -2.53 0.22
N TYR A 69 -2.81 -2.40 1.42
CA TYR A 69 -2.78 -3.42 2.46
C TYR A 69 -3.44 -4.72 1.99
N TRP A 70 -4.61 -4.63 1.35
CA TRP A 70 -5.31 -5.80 0.83
C TRP A 70 -4.49 -6.51 -0.26
N ILE A 71 -3.89 -5.77 -1.21
CA ILE A 71 -3.00 -6.36 -2.22
C ILE A 71 -1.81 -7.03 -1.54
N ALA A 72 -1.16 -6.34 -0.60
CA ALA A 72 0.01 -6.85 0.10
C ALA A 72 -0.30 -8.10 0.94
N ALA A 73 -1.46 -8.16 1.57
CA ALA A 73 -1.92 -9.34 2.31
C ALA A 73 -2.11 -10.56 1.41
N ASN A 74 -2.68 -10.37 0.21
CA ASN A 74 -2.94 -11.45 -0.74
C ASN A 74 -1.69 -11.86 -1.56
N THR A 75 -0.64 -11.04 -1.57
CA THR A 75 0.59 -11.30 -2.33
C THR A 75 1.83 -11.49 -1.44
N SER A 76 1.63 -11.43 -0.12
CA SER A 76 2.61 -11.94 0.83
C SER A 76 2.56 -13.45 0.83
N GLY A 77 3.68 -14.09 0.50
CA GLY A 77 3.75 -15.55 0.45
C GLY A 77 3.20 -16.14 1.74
N LYS A 78 2.31 -17.13 1.62
CA LYS A 78 1.81 -17.86 2.78
C LYS A 78 3.03 -18.42 3.52
N LYS A 79 3.35 -17.89 4.70
CA LYS A 79 4.04 -18.72 5.69
C LYS A 79 3.06 -19.86 5.96
N SER A 80 3.41 -21.06 5.53
CA SER A 80 2.80 -22.28 6.03
C SER A 80 2.86 -22.21 7.55
N ALA A 81 1.75 -21.84 8.18
CA ALA A 81 1.55 -22.06 9.60
C ALA A 81 1.41 -23.58 9.76
N GLN A 82 2.56 -24.24 9.90
CA GLN A 82 2.68 -25.54 10.52
C GLN A 82 3.68 -25.34 11.66
N GLU A 83 3.13 -24.97 12.81
CA GLU A 83 3.47 -25.47 14.15
C GLU A 83 2.39 -24.98 15.12
#